data_AF-A0A497IC48-F1
#
_entry.id   AF-A0A497IC48-F1
#
_cell.length_a   1.000
_cell.length_b   1.000
_cell.length_c   1.000
_cell.angle_alpha   90.00
_cell.angle_beta   90.00
_cell.angle_gamma   90.00
#
_symmetry.space_group_name_H-M   'P 1'
#
loop_
_entity.id
_entity.type
_entity.pdbx_description
1 polymer ?
#
loop_
_entity_poly.entity_id
_entity_poly.type
_entity_poly.pdbx_seq_one_letter_code
_entity_poly.pdbx_strand_id
1 'polypeptide(L)' 'AKQGYKLKEGKAVGGEEGKLYVYLSGGEEFFKHAEEKLKGAELEEFKRCESELEGKIIKQIHEEDSSAEQGMGAIFG' A
#
# COMPACT_ATOMS: atom_id res chain seq x y z
N ALA A 1 -5.64 11.12 -9.92
CA ALA A 1 -5.30 10.20 -8.82
C ALA A 1 -4.25 10.86 -7.93
N LYS A 2 -4.48 10.96 -6.61
CA LYS A 2 -3.44 11.39 -5.65
C LYS A 2 -2.29 10.39 -5.75
N GLN A 3 -1.14 10.80 -6.27
CA GLN A 3 0.06 9.98 -6.17
C GLN A 3 0.47 9.95 -4.71
N GLY A 4 0.62 8.76 -4.15
CA GLY A 4 0.90 8.59 -2.73
C GLY A 4 1.33 7.17 -2.43
N TYR A 5 2.03 7.02 -1.32
CA TYR A 5 2.41 5.73 -0.77
C TYR A 5 1.92 5.62 0.66
N LYS A 6 1.69 4.39 1.11
CA LYS A 6 1.43 4.08 2.52
C LYS A 6 2.24 2.89 2.95
N LEU A 7 2.65 2.90 4.21
CA LEU A 7 3.39 1.82 4.84
C LEU A 7 2.48 1.12 5.85
N LYS A 8 2.58 -0.21 5.89
CA LYS A 8 1.87 -1.05 6.85
C LYS A 8 2.82 -2.09 7.43
N GLU A 9 2.88 -2.19 8.74
CA GLU A 9 3.59 -3.27 9.41
C GLU A 9 2.81 -4.57 9.24
N GLY A 10 3.50 -5.68 8.99
CA GLY A 10 2.85 -6.96 8.69
C GLY A 10 1.89 -7.42 9.78
N LYS A 11 2.27 -7.28 11.05
CA LYS A 11 1.41 -7.60 12.19
C LYS A 11 0.08 -6.83 12.19
N ALA A 12 0.07 -5.58 11.73
CA ALA A 12 -1.11 -4.72 11.71
C ALA A 12 -2.10 -5.09 10.59
N VAL A 13 -1.66 -5.82 9.58
CA VAL A 13 -2.45 -6.14 8.37
C VAL A 13 -2.64 -7.65 8.15
N GLY A 14 -2.27 -8.47 9.14
CA GLY A 14 -2.33 -9.94 9.03
C GLY A 14 -1.28 -10.55 8.11
N GLY A 15 -0.21 -9.80 7.80
CA GLY A 15 1.00 -10.29 7.17
C GLY A 15 2.03 -10.81 8.17
N GLU A 16 3.23 -11.12 7.70
CA GLU A 16 4.30 -11.66 8.55
C GLU A 16 4.88 -10.59 9.50
N GLU A 17 5.08 -10.95 10.77
CA GLU A 17 5.71 -10.07 11.75
C GLU A 17 7.16 -9.76 11.33
N GLY A 18 7.56 -8.49 11.48
CA GLY A 18 8.87 -8.01 11.01
C GLY A 18 8.92 -7.63 9.52
N LYS A 19 7.88 -7.88 8.73
CA LYS A 19 7.78 -7.36 7.35
C LYS A 19 7.09 -6.00 7.29
N LEU A 20 7.48 -5.22 6.29
CA LEU A 20 6.87 -3.95 5.93
C LEU A 20 6.23 -4.05 4.56
N TYR A 21 4.96 -3.66 4.45
CA TYR A 21 4.20 -3.64 3.22
C TYR A 21 4.08 -2.21 2.71
N VAL A 22 4.44 -2.02 1.43
CA VAL A 22 4.36 -0.72 0.76
C VAL A 22 3.19 -0.75 -0.21
N TYR A 23 2.20 0.11 0.03
CA TYR A 23 1.16 0.42 -0.93
C TYR A 23 1.59 1.62 -1.76
N LEU A 24 1.47 1.51 -3.08
CA LEU A 24 1.70 2.59 -4.02
C LEU A 24 0.43 2.81 -4.85
N SER A 25 -0.04 4.05 -4.97
CA SER A 25 -1.13 4.38 -5.89
C SER A 25 -0.56 4.66 -7.27
N GLY A 26 -0.87 3.80 -8.24
CA GLY A 26 -0.37 3.92 -9.61
C GLY A 26 -1.14 3.05 -10.60
N GLY A 27 -0.96 3.31 -11.89
CA GLY A 27 -1.45 2.42 -12.96
C GLY A 27 -0.51 1.24 -13.20
N GLU A 28 -0.97 0.24 -13.95
CA GLU A 28 -0.17 -0.97 -14.24
C GLU A 28 1.18 -0.68 -14.90
N GLU A 29 1.25 0.32 -15.79
CA GLU A 29 2.50 0.71 -16.45
C GLU A 29 3.56 1.22 -15.46
N PHE A 30 3.12 1.93 -14.40
CA PHE A 30 4.02 2.37 -13.34
C PHE A 30 4.59 1.16 -12.58
N PHE A 31 3.75 0.17 -12.26
CA PHE A 31 4.21 -1.03 -11.56
C PHE A 31 5.19 -1.86 -12.39
N LYS A 32 4.95 -2.00 -13.70
CA LYS A 32 5.90 -2.67 -14.60
C LYS A 32 7.26 -1.97 -14.59
N HIS A 33 7.27 -0.65 -14.72
CA HIS A 33 8.51 0.12 -14.68
C HIS A 33 9.21 0.07 -13.32
N ALA A 34 8.46 0.16 -12.23
CA ALA A 34 8.99 0.07 -10.87
C ALA A 34 9.62 -1.30 -10.62
N GLU A 35 8.98 -2.39 -11.06
CA GLU A 35 9.50 -3.75 -10.90
C GLU A 35 10.83 -3.94 -11.67
N GLU A 36 10.94 -3.42 -12.89
CA GLU A 36 12.20 -3.43 -13.66
C GLU A 36 13.32 -2.68 -12.93
N LYS A 37 13.02 -1.51 -12.36
CA LYS A 37 13.99 -0.70 -11.61
C LYS A 37 14.43 -1.37 -10.32
N LEU A 38 13.51 -1.98 -9.60
CA LEU A 38 13.78 -2.67 -8.33
C LEU A 38 14.60 -3.94 -8.56
N LYS A 39 14.32 -4.69 -9.63
CA LYS A 39 15.16 -5.80 -10.09
C LYS A 39 16.58 -5.33 -10.44
N GLY A 40 16.70 -4.22 -11.18
CA GLY A 40 17.99 -3.63 -11.53
C GLY A 40 18.79 -3.07 -10.35
N ALA A 41 18.14 -2.83 -9.20
CA ALA A 41 18.77 -2.38 -7.97
C ALA A 41 19.17 -3.54 -7.02
N GLU A 42 19.07 -4.80 -7.48
CA GLU A 42 19.39 -6.02 -6.71
C GLU A 42 18.59 -6.14 -5.41
N LEU A 43 17.42 -5.50 -5.34
CA LEU A 43 16.50 -5.59 -4.19
C LEU A 43 15.61 -6.84 -4.32
N GLU A 44 16.21 -8.03 -4.23
CA GLU A 44 15.51 -9.33 -4.34
C GLU A 44 14.43 -9.56 -3.27
N GLU A 45 14.48 -8.78 -2.19
CA GLU A 45 13.53 -8.84 -1.08
C GLU A 45 12.22 -8.10 -1.38
N PHE A 46 12.17 -7.27 -2.42
CA PHE A 46 10.96 -6.55 -2.80
C PHE A 46 10.07 -7.43 -3.68
N LYS A 47 9.03 -7.99 -3.10
CA LYS A 47 8.11 -8.93 -3.76
C LYS A 47 6.67 -8.47 -3.56
N ARG A 48 5.84 -8.68 -4.58
CA ARG A 48 4.39 -8.53 -4.41
C ARG A 48 3.90 -9.61 -3.44
N CYS A 49 3.05 -9.21 -2.50
CA CYS A 49 2.44 -10.14 -1.57
C CYS A 49 1.34 -10.98 -2.24
N GLU A 50 0.91 -12.04 -1.56
CA GLU A 50 -0.22 -12.86 -1.99
C GLU A 50 -1.50 -12.04 -2.21
N SER A 51 -2.29 -12.38 -3.22
CA SER A 51 -3.47 -11.61 -3.67
C SER A 51 -4.50 -11.38 -2.57
N GLU A 52 -4.69 -12.35 -1.67
CA GLU A 52 -5.63 -12.20 -0.55
C GLU A 52 -5.17 -11.14 0.44
N LEU A 53 -3.87 -11.14 0.79
CA LEU A 53 -3.28 -10.16 1.69
C LEU A 53 -3.23 -8.76 1.05
N GLU A 54 -2.92 -8.71 -0.25
CA GLU A 54 -2.96 -7.47 -1.03
C GLU A 54 -4.33 -6.80 -0.94
N GLY A 55 -5.40 -7.55 -1.22
CA GLY A 55 -6.77 -7.05 -1.15
C GLY A 55 -7.16 -6.53 0.24
N LYS A 56 -6.73 -7.22 1.30
CA LYS A 56 -6.96 -6.79 2.69
C LYS A 56 -6.27 -5.46 2.98
N ILE A 57 -4.99 -5.33 2.61
CA ILE A 57 -4.20 -4.11 2.83
C ILE A 57 -4.82 -2.92 2.08
N ILE A 58 -5.18 -3.11 0.80
CA ILE A 58 -5.80 -2.06 -0.02
C ILE A 58 -7.14 -1.62 0.59
N LYS A 59 -7.98 -2.57 0.98
CA LYS A 59 -9.28 -2.28 1.59
C LYS A 59 -9.12 -1.47 2.88
N GLN A 60 -8.23 -1.91 3.77
CA GLN A 60 -7.96 -1.22 5.03
C GLN A 60 -7.48 0.22 4.80
N ILE A 61 -6.58 0.43 3.81
CA ILE A 61 -6.11 1.76 3.44
C ILE A 61 -7.25 2.67 2.97
N HIS A 62 -8.16 2.16 2.14
CA HIS A 62 -9.31 2.93 1.66
C HIS A 62 -10.30 3.26 2.78
N GLU A 63 -10.53 2.33 3.71
CA GLU A 63 -11.38 2.57 4.88
C GLU A 63 -10.80 3.66 5.79
N GLU A 64 -9.48 3.65 6.01
CA GLU A 64 -8.78 4.70 6.76
C GLU A 64 -8.87 6.07 6.08
N ASP A 65 -8.67 6.13 4.76
CA ASP A 65 -8.77 7.38 4.00
C ASP A 65 -10.19 7.95 4.02
N SER A 66 -11.20 7.10 3.80
CA SER A 66 -12.61 7.50 3.86
C SER A 66 -13.01 7.99 5.25
N SER A 67 -12.55 7.30 6.31
CA SER A 67 -12.82 7.70 7.69
C SER A 67 -12.16 9.03 8.05
N ALA A 68 -10.94 9.27 7.56
CA ALA A 68 -10.23 10.53 7.76
C ALA A 68 -10.95 11.70 7.07
N GLU A 69 -11.44 11.51 5.84
CA GLU A 69 -12.21 12.52 5.11
C GLU A 69 -13.54 12.86 5.81
N GLN A 70 -14.26 11.84 6.30
CA GLN A 70 -15.50 12.03 7.06
C GLN A 70 -15.27 12.74 8.39
N GLY A 71 -14.21 12.38 9.12
CA GLY A 71 -13.86 13.01 10.40
C GLY A 71 -13.48 14.49 10.25
N MET A 72 -12.77 14.85 9.18
CA MET A 72 -12.49 16.26 8.89
C MET A 72 -13.75 17.04 8.51
N GLY A 73 -14.66 16.44 7.74
CA GLY A 73 -15.94 17.05 7.40
C GLY A 73 -16.81 17.38 8.63
N ALA A 74 -16.72 16.57 9.68
CA ALA A 74 -17.46 16.79 10.93
C ALA A 74 -16.83 17.85 11.86
N ILE A 75 -15.52 18.12 11.74
CA ILE A 75 -14.82 19.12 12.56
C ILE A 75 -14.86 20.52 11.93
N PHE A 76 -14.90 20.60 10.59
CA PHE A 76 -14.92 21.85 9.84
C PHE A 76 -16.30 22.19 9.24
N GLY A 77 -17.34 21.44 9.60
CA GLY A 77 -18.74 21.66 9.22
C GLY A 77 -19.53 22.43 10.28
#